data_AF-A0A1S2CRV2-F1
#
_entry.id   AF-A0A1S2CRV2-F1
#
_cell.length_a   1.000
_cell.length_b   1.000
_cell.length_c   1.000
_cell.angle_alpha   90.00
_cell.angle_beta   90.00
_cell.angle_gamma   90.00
#
_symmetry.space_group_name_H-M   'P 1'
#
loop_
_entity.id
_entity.type
_entity.pdbx_description
1 polymer ?
#
loop_
_entity_poly.entity_id
_entity_poly.type
_entity_poly.pdbx_seq_one_letter_code
_entity_poly.pdbx_strand_id
1 'polypeptide(L)'
;MIKFILGILLGFALTIWYVAFDLNYDFDSNIAVNIVIASSTAIAAAIHFDAVRKQRKDRIWEINKNHLLGLLESLAEVIELTSELADFEFEVQQGIANSVDRPNDSTDKYKKLSKHLNDALNVYEPLLSDEVLIAIEKYKKANKAVDEAFEQDHITSLFEVYDNIYGNQKNLHSAISKH
;
A
#
# COMPACT_ATOMS: atom_id res chain seq x y z
N MET A 1 28.49 8.63 0.34
CA MET A 1 29.94 8.82 0.09
C MET A 1 30.79 8.67 1.35
N ILE A 2 30.45 9.32 2.47
CA ILE A 2 31.20 9.21 3.74
C ILE A 2 31.42 7.76 4.21
N LYS A 3 30.39 6.90 4.17
CA LYS A 3 30.50 5.48 4.55
C LYS A 3 31.50 4.70 3.67
N PHE A 4 31.59 5.03 2.38
CA PHE A 4 32.50 4.40 1.44
C PHE A 4 33.95 4.82 1.70
N ILE A 5 34.18 6.11 1.94
CA ILE A 5 35.50 6.66 2.27
C ILE A 5 36.01 6.10 3.60
N LEU A 6 35.13 6.03 4.62
CA LEU A 6 35.45 5.37 5.90
C LEU A 6 35.83 3.90 5.71
N GLY A 7 35.12 3.17 4.84
CA GLY A 7 35.46 1.77 4.52
C GLY A 7 36.85 1.62 3.91
N ILE A 8 37.22 2.50 2.97
CA ILE A 8 38.56 2.49 2.34
C ILE A 8 39.66 2.77 3.38
N LEU A 9 39.49 3.81 4.21
CA LEU A 9 40.46 4.15 5.24
C LEU A 9 40.65 3.04 6.27
N LEU A 10 39.55 2.42 6.70
CA LEU A 10 39.56 1.34 7.67
C LEU A 10 40.21 0.07 7.07
N GLY A 11 39.90 -0.27 5.82
CA GLY A 11 40.55 -1.35 5.09
C GLY A 11 42.07 -1.14 4.95
N PHE A 12 42.49 0.06 4.58
CA PHE A 12 43.91 0.39 4.45
C PHE A 12 44.64 0.30 5.79
N ALA A 13 44.06 0.83 6.87
CA ALA A 13 44.62 0.73 8.21
C ALA A 13 44.77 -0.73 8.68
N LEU A 14 43.76 -1.57 8.44
CA LEU A 14 43.81 -3.00 8.77
C LEU A 14 44.89 -3.74 7.97
N THR A 15 45.08 -3.42 6.69
CA THR A 15 46.13 -4.06 5.87
C THR A 15 47.54 -3.71 6.36
N ILE A 16 47.80 -2.45 6.73
CA ILE A 16 49.09 -2.04 7.30
C ILE A 16 49.34 -2.76 8.63
N TRP A 17 48.30 -2.84 9.48
CA TRP A 17 48.43 -3.49 10.78
C TRP A 17 48.69 -4.99 10.64
N TYR A 18 48.04 -5.66 9.68
CA TYR A 18 48.30 -7.06 9.36
C TYR A 18 49.75 -7.30 8.93
N VAL A 19 50.27 -6.51 7.99
CA VAL A 19 51.67 -6.63 7.52
C VAL A 19 52.67 -6.39 8.65
N ALA A 20 52.41 -5.40 9.51
CA ALA A 20 53.26 -5.13 10.67
C ALA A 20 53.23 -6.28 11.70
N PHE A 21 52.10 -6.97 11.85
CA PHE A 21 51.96 -8.09 12.78
C PHE A 21 52.63 -9.37 12.24
N ASP A 22 52.45 -9.65 10.95
CA ASP A 22 53.05 -10.79 10.24
C ASP A 22 54.58 -10.77 10.32
N LEU A 23 55.20 -9.61 10.06
CA LEU A 23 56.66 -9.43 10.10
C LEU A 23 57.28 -9.59 11.50
N ASN A 24 56.51 -9.41 12.57
CA ASN A 24 57.03 -9.44 13.95
C ASN A 24 56.74 -10.76 14.70
N TYR A 25 55.74 -11.53 14.27
CA TYR A 25 55.24 -12.69 15.02
C TYR A 25 55.15 -14.00 14.23
N ASP A 26 55.66 -14.04 12.99
CA ASP A 26 55.72 -15.24 12.11
C ASP A 26 54.34 -15.95 12.06
N PHE A 27 53.32 -15.17 11.73
CA PHE A 27 51.93 -15.61 11.75
C PHE A 27 51.64 -16.49 10.53
N ASP A 28 50.83 -17.53 10.68
CA ASP A 28 50.47 -18.38 9.53
C ASP A 28 49.52 -17.62 8.60
N SER A 29 50.13 -16.99 7.59
CA SER A 29 49.46 -16.18 6.58
C SER A 29 48.40 -16.98 5.81
N ASN A 30 48.55 -18.31 5.67
CA ASN A 30 47.54 -19.14 5.01
C ASN A 30 46.24 -19.20 5.82
N ILE A 31 46.33 -19.31 7.15
CA ILE A 31 45.16 -19.32 8.03
C ILE A 31 44.46 -17.96 7.98
N ALA A 32 45.22 -16.86 8.09
CA ALA A 32 44.67 -15.51 8.05
C ALA A 32 43.96 -15.22 6.72
N VAL A 33 44.59 -15.51 5.59
CA VAL A 33 44.01 -15.29 4.25
C VAL A 33 42.75 -16.13 4.06
N ASN A 34 42.74 -17.40 4.48
CA ASN A 34 41.56 -18.25 4.38
C ASN A 34 40.38 -17.73 5.23
N ILE A 35 40.65 -17.21 6.43
CA ILE A 35 39.62 -16.57 7.27
C ILE A 35 39.07 -15.31 6.60
N VAL A 36 39.92 -14.48 5.99
CA VAL A 36 39.51 -13.26 5.27
C VAL A 36 38.67 -13.63 4.04
N ILE A 37 39.07 -14.63 3.26
CA ILE A 37 38.31 -15.10 2.10
C ILE A 37 36.96 -15.66 2.55
N ALA A 38 36.92 -16.48 3.60
CA ALA A 38 35.68 -17.08 4.10
C ALA A 38 34.71 -16.01 4.63
N SER A 39 35.21 -15.05 5.42
CA SER A 39 34.40 -13.95 5.95
C SER A 39 33.91 -12.99 4.86
N SER A 40 34.76 -12.65 3.89
CA SER A 40 34.36 -11.87 2.71
C SER A 40 33.26 -12.55 1.92
N THR A 41 33.41 -13.86 1.66
CA THR A 41 32.40 -14.66 0.95
C THR A 41 31.07 -14.70 1.72
N ALA A 42 31.12 -14.86 3.04
CA ALA A 42 29.91 -14.87 3.89
C ALA A 42 29.19 -13.51 3.87
N ILE A 43 29.94 -12.40 3.98
CA ILE A 43 29.38 -11.05 3.90
C ILE A 43 28.79 -10.78 2.51
N ALA A 44 29.49 -11.16 1.44
CA ALA A 44 29.00 -11.03 0.08
C ALA A 44 27.69 -11.81 -0.14
N ALA A 45 27.62 -13.04 0.37
CA ALA A 45 26.40 -13.85 0.33
C ALA A 45 25.25 -13.21 1.11
N ALA A 46 25.53 -12.65 2.29
CA ALA A 46 24.52 -11.95 3.11
C ALA A 46 23.97 -10.70 2.39
N ILE A 47 24.85 -9.88 1.81
CA ILE A 47 24.46 -8.70 1.02
C ILE A 47 23.65 -9.11 -0.20
N HIS A 48 24.09 -10.14 -0.93
CA HIS A 48 23.39 -10.64 -2.10
C HIS A 48 22.00 -11.17 -1.74
N PHE A 49 21.88 -11.92 -0.64
CA PHE A 49 20.60 -12.42 -0.17
C PHE A 49 19.64 -11.28 0.19
N ASP A 50 20.11 -10.26 0.92
CA ASP A 50 19.30 -9.10 1.27
C ASP A 50 18.89 -8.30 0.02
N ALA A 51 19.80 -8.10 -0.93
CA ALA A 51 19.52 -7.43 -2.20
C ALA A 51 18.44 -8.16 -3.01
N VAL A 52 18.56 -9.50 -3.14
CA VAL A 52 17.55 -10.31 -3.84
C VAL A 52 16.21 -10.25 -3.14
N ARG A 53 16.19 -10.32 -1.80
CA ARG A 53 14.95 -10.21 -1.01
C ARG A 53 14.28 -8.86 -1.22
N LYS A 54 15.05 -7.78 -1.18
CA LYS A 54 14.55 -6.42 -1.41
C LYS A 54 14.01 -6.26 -2.83
N GLN A 55 14.75 -6.72 -3.84
CA GLN A 55 14.33 -6.66 -5.23
C GLN A 55 13.03 -7.42 -5.49
N ARG A 56 12.80 -8.56 -4.82
CA ARG A 56 11.52 -9.29 -4.90
C ARG A 56 10.36 -8.46 -4.37
N LYS A 57 10.54 -7.81 -3.21
CA LYS A 57 9.52 -6.92 -2.64
C LYS A 57 9.25 -5.71 -3.53
N ASP A 58 10.30 -5.06 -4.00
CA ASP A 58 10.19 -3.88 -4.88
C ASP A 58 9.47 -4.26 -6.19
N ARG A 59 9.71 -5.45 -6.73
CA ARG A 59 9.01 -5.94 -7.93
C ARG A 59 7.52 -6.18 -7.67
N ILE A 60 7.15 -6.81 -6.55
CA ILE A 60 5.74 -7.02 -6.18
C ILE A 60 5.06 -5.67 -6.01
N TRP A 61 5.72 -4.72 -5.33
CA TRP A 61 5.22 -3.36 -5.17
C TRP A 61 5.01 -2.66 -6.50
N GLU A 62 5.99 -2.66 -7.40
CA GLU A 62 5.87 -2.01 -8.72
C GLU A 62 4.74 -2.60 -9.57
N ILE A 63 4.51 -3.92 -9.49
CA ILE A 63 3.38 -4.56 -10.18
C ILE A 63 2.04 -4.08 -9.61
N ASN A 64 1.93 -3.95 -8.28
CA ASN A 64 0.67 -3.64 -7.61
C ASN A 64 0.35 -2.14 -7.56
N LYS A 65 1.37 -1.29 -7.61
CA LYS A 65 1.29 0.14 -7.32
C LYS A 65 0.23 0.84 -8.15
N ASN A 66 0.22 0.65 -9.47
CA ASN A 66 -0.73 1.35 -10.34
C ASN A 66 -2.17 0.97 -10.03
N HIS A 67 -2.42 -0.30 -9.68
CA HIS A 67 -3.76 -0.77 -9.36
C HIS A 67 -4.24 -0.29 -8.00
N LEU A 68 -3.38 -0.39 -6.97
CA LEU A 68 -3.69 0.10 -5.63
C LEU A 68 -3.89 1.62 -5.62
N LEU A 69 -3.05 2.38 -6.33
CA LEU A 69 -3.21 3.82 -6.46
C LEU A 69 -4.49 4.17 -7.23
N GLY A 70 -4.81 3.46 -8.33
CA GLY A 70 -6.07 3.68 -9.05
C GLY A 70 -7.31 3.34 -8.22
N LEU A 71 -7.22 2.30 -7.40
CA LEU A 71 -8.28 1.95 -6.44
C LEU A 71 -8.46 3.06 -5.38
N LEU A 72 -7.36 3.55 -4.80
CA LEU A 72 -7.40 4.63 -3.81
C LEU A 72 -7.90 5.95 -4.41
N GLU A 73 -7.46 6.29 -5.61
CA GLU A 73 -7.88 7.48 -6.35
C GLU A 73 -9.38 7.42 -6.65
N SER A 74 -9.86 6.33 -7.25
CA SER A 74 -11.30 6.16 -7.53
C SER A 74 -12.15 6.10 -6.28
N LEU A 75 -11.62 5.56 -5.17
CA LEU A 75 -12.30 5.58 -3.88
C LEU A 75 -12.39 6.99 -3.30
N ALA A 76 -11.33 7.80 -3.39
CA ALA A 76 -11.34 9.18 -2.94
C ALA A 76 -12.33 10.03 -3.76
N GLU A 77 -12.33 9.89 -5.09
CA GLU A 77 -13.28 10.56 -6.00
C GLU A 77 -14.74 10.26 -5.64
N VAL A 78 -15.03 9.01 -5.25
CA VAL A 78 -16.37 8.56 -4.88
C VAL A 78 -16.73 8.98 -3.45
N ILE A 79 -15.78 9.01 -2.50
CA ILE A 79 -16.00 9.55 -1.15
C ILE A 79 -16.41 11.02 -1.21
N GLU A 80 -15.70 11.81 -2.01
CA GLU A 80 -16.02 13.23 -2.21
C GLU A 80 -17.42 13.40 -2.80
N LEU A 81 -17.72 12.69 -3.90
CA LEU A 81 -19.05 12.74 -4.53
C LEU A 81 -20.16 12.29 -3.56
N THR A 82 -19.94 11.22 -2.80
CA THR A 82 -20.96 10.70 -1.86
C THR A 82 -21.20 11.69 -0.72
N SER A 83 -20.15 12.37 -0.25
CA SER A 83 -20.27 13.44 0.76
C SER A 83 -21.11 14.59 0.24
N GLU A 84 -20.81 15.07 -0.97
CA GLU A 84 -21.57 16.16 -1.61
C GLU A 84 -23.05 15.80 -1.81
N LEU A 85 -23.33 14.55 -2.22
CA LEU A 85 -24.69 14.04 -2.38
C LEU A 85 -25.42 13.91 -1.04
N ALA A 86 -24.73 13.43 0.01
CA ALA A 86 -25.31 13.37 1.36
C ALA A 86 -25.66 14.77 1.87
N ASP A 87 -24.74 15.74 1.75
CA ASP A 87 -24.97 17.12 2.18
C ASP A 87 -26.14 17.75 1.42
N PHE A 88 -26.21 17.54 0.10
CA PHE A 88 -27.33 18.02 -0.73
C PHE A 88 -28.67 17.42 -0.29
N GLU A 89 -28.77 16.10 -0.15
CA GLU A 89 -30.01 15.45 0.27
C GLU A 89 -30.43 15.87 1.68
N PHE A 90 -29.46 16.11 2.58
CA PHE A 90 -29.73 16.66 3.89
C PHE A 90 -30.36 18.06 3.81
N GLU A 91 -29.79 18.97 3.01
CA GLU A 91 -30.35 20.31 2.80
C GLU A 91 -31.76 20.28 2.20
N VAL A 92 -32.01 19.37 1.25
CA VAL A 92 -33.34 19.15 0.66
C VAL A 92 -34.33 18.69 1.72
N GLN A 93 -33.97 17.73 2.57
CA GLN A 93 -34.82 17.25 3.65
C GLN A 93 -35.14 18.34 4.68
N GLN A 94 -34.20 19.23 4.97
CA GLN A 94 -34.41 20.35 5.89
C GLN A 94 -35.17 21.52 5.27
N GLY A 95 -35.48 21.46 3.96
CA GLY A 95 -36.13 22.56 3.23
C GLY A 95 -35.24 23.81 3.09
N ILE A 96 -33.92 23.65 3.19
CA ILE A 96 -32.92 24.72 3.14
C ILE A 96 -32.40 24.93 1.71
N ALA A 97 -32.55 23.92 0.83
CA ALA A 97 -31.98 23.90 -0.51
C ALA A 97 -32.38 25.13 -1.35
N ASN A 98 -31.47 26.10 -1.44
CA ASN A 98 -31.60 27.29 -2.26
C ASN A 98 -31.05 27.02 -3.66
N SER A 99 -31.83 26.42 -4.55
CA SER A 99 -31.58 26.35 -6.00
C SER A 99 -30.15 25.95 -6.46
N VAL A 100 -29.37 25.24 -5.66
CA VAL A 100 -28.05 24.75 -6.07
C VAL A 100 -28.28 23.50 -6.91
N ASP A 101 -27.66 23.44 -8.08
CA ASP A 101 -27.72 22.25 -8.95
C ASP A 101 -27.22 21.03 -8.16
N ARG A 102 -28.04 19.97 -8.13
CA ARG A 102 -27.67 18.69 -7.52
C ARG A 102 -26.29 18.27 -8.04
N PRO A 103 -25.35 17.84 -7.16
CA PRO A 103 -24.06 17.32 -7.60
C PRO A 103 -24.25 16.26 -8.69
N ASN A 104 -23.42 16.32 -9.72
CA ASN A 104 -23.52 15.39 -10.84
C ASN A 104 -23.16 13.98 -10.36
N ASP A 105 -24.20 13.17 -10.10
CA ASP A 105 -24.11 11.74 -9.82
C ASP A 105 -23.80 10.95 -11.11
N SER A 106 -22.74 11.36 -11.80
CA SER A 106 -22.30 10.66 -12.98
C SER A 106 -21.88 9.26 -12.56
N THR A 107 -22.58 8.26 -13.09
CA THR A 107 -22.28 6.84 -12.84
C THR A 107 -20.84 6.44 -13.17
N ASP A 108 -20.10 7.27 -13.91
CA ASP A 108 -18.72 7.00 -14.32
C ASP A 108 -17.75 6.89 -13.14
N LYS A 109 -17.87 7.73 -12.10
CA LYS A 109 -17.01 7.65 -10.90
C LYS A 109 -17.25 6.32 -10.16
N TYR A 110 -18.50 5.96 -9.92
CA TYR A 110 -18.86 4.67 -9.30
C TYR A 110 -18.50 3.46 -10.17
N LYS A 111 -18.65 3.55 -11.50
CA LYS A 111 -18.21 2.51 -12.43
C LYS A 111 -16.70 2.30 -12.39
N LYS A 112 -15.91 3.39 -12.33
CA LYS A 112 -14.45 3.35 -12.21
C LYS A 112 -14.05 2.63 -10.92
N LEU A 113 -14.64 3.00 -9.78
CA LEU A 113 -14.41 2.32 -8.50
C LEU A 113 -14.82 0.83 -8.57
N SER A 114 -16.00 0.52 -9.08
CA SER A 114 -16.49 -0.86 -9.23
C SER A 114 -15.55 -1.71 -10.08
N LYS A 115 -15.04 -1.15 -11.18
CA LYS A 115 -14.03 -1.80 -12.01
C LYS A 115 -12.76 -2.09 -11.21
N HIS A 116 -12.20 -1.10 -10.52
CA HIS A 116 -10.98 -1.31 -9.72
C HIS A 116 -11.16 -2.34 -8.60
N LEU A 117 -12.32 -2.36 -7.92
CA LEU A 117 -12.66 -3.36 -6.91
C LEU A 117 -12.75 -4.78 -7.51
N ASN A 118 -13.36 -4.92 -8.69
CA ASN A 118 -13.46 -6.22 -9.35
C ASN A 118 -12.12 -6.70 -9.91
N ASP A 119 -11.32 -5.80 -10.48
CA ASP A 119 -9.96 -6.12 -10.93
C ASP A 119 -9.09 -6.54 -9.72
N ALA A 120 -9.25 -5.88 -8.56
CA ALA A 120 -8.55 -6.24 -7.33
C ALA A 120 -8.90 -7.68 -6.87
N LEU A 121 -10.18 -8.05 -6.93
CA LEU A 121 -10.66 -9.37 -6.50
C LEU A 121 -10.42 -10.50 -7.52
N ASN A 122 -10.30 -10.20 -8.81
CA ASN A 122 -10.24 -11.26 -9.85
C ASN A 122 -8.90 -11.36 -10.56
N VAL A 123 -8.19 -10.24 -10.73
CA VAL A 123 -6.96 -10.17 -11.52
C VAL A 123 -5.75 -10.06 -10.60
N TYR A 124 -5.86 -9.22 -9.58
CA TYR A 124 -4.75 -8.92 -8.65
C TYR A 124 -4.87 -9.64 -7.31
N GLU A 125 -5.86 -10.52 -7.14
CA GLU A 125 -6.09 -11.29 -5.91
C GLU A 125 -4.81 -11.98 -5.39
N PRO A 126 -4.03 -12.71 -6.21
CA PRO A 126 -2.81 -13.39 -5.72
C PRO A 126 -1.69 -12.44 -5.28
N LEU A 127 -1.84 -11.15 -5.56
CA LEU A 127 -0.84 -10.12 -5.34
C LEU A 127 -1.21 -9.17 -4.20
N LEU A 128 -2.47 -9.16 -3.76
CA LEU A 128 -2.97 -8.35 -2.66
C LEU A 128 -2.87 -9.12 -1.33
N SER A 129 -2.83 -8.40 -0.21
CA SER A 129 -2.92 -9.03 1.11
C SER A 129 -4.36 -9.51 1.36
N ASP A 130 -4.49 -10.61 2.10
CA ASP A 130 -5.79 -11.13 2.56
C ASP A 130 -6.61 -10.04 3.28
N GLU A 131 -5.95 -9.16 4.03
CA GLU A 131 -6.57 -8.03 4.72
C GLU A 131 -7.26 -7.05 3.75
N VAL A 132 -6.62 -6.73 2.62
CA VAL A 132 -7.19 -5.86 1.57
C VAL A 132 -8.37 -6.55 0.89
N LEU A 133 -8.25 -7.84 0.58
CA LEU A 133 -9.31 -8.62 -0.06
C LEU A 133 -10.55 -8.70 0.84
N ILE A 134 -10.38 -9.05 2.11
CA ILE A 134 -11.45 -9.09 3.10
C ILE A 134 -12.11 -7.72 3.26
N ALA A 135 -11.33 -6.63 3.26
CA ALA A 135 -11.87 -5.28 3.36
C ALA A 135 -12.76 -4.94 2.14
N ILE A 136 -12.32 -5.29 0.94
CA ILE A 136 -13.08 -5.08 -0.31
C ILE A 136 -14.39 -5.89 -0.29
N GLU A 137 -14.34 -7.17 0.10
CA GLU A 137 -15.54 -8.02 0.19
C GLU A 137 -16.53 -7.48 1.23
N LYS A 138 -16.02 -7.08 2.40
CA LYS A 138 -16.83 -6.48 3.46
C LYS A 138 -17.52 -5.20 2.98
N TYR A 139 -16.80 -4.35 2.24
CA TYR A 139 -17.37 -3.17 1.62
C TYR A 139 -18.50 -3.50 0.64
N LYS A 140 -18.29 -4.46 -0.28
CA LYS A 140 -19.33 -4.88 -1.24
C LYS A 140 -20.56 -5.41 -0.53
N LYS A 141 -20.37 -6.21 0.52
CA LYS A 141 -21.47 -6.75 1.33
C LYS A 141 -22.22 -5.64 2.09
N ALA A 142 -21.49 -4.67 2.65
CA ALA A 142 -22.08 -3.57 3.39
C ALA A 142 -22.92 -2.66 2.48
N ASN A 143 -22.43 -2.32 1.29
CA ASN A 143 -23.20 -1.54 0.32
C ASN A 143 -24.44 -2.29 -0.18
N LYS A 144 -24.31 -3.59 -0.47
CA LYS A 144 -25.47 -4.40 -0.85
C LYS A 144 -26.55 -4.42 0.24
N ALA A 145 -26.15 -4.45 1.51
CA ALA A 145 -27.08 -4.38 2.63
C ALA A 145 -27.80 -3.02 2.71
N VAL A 146 -27.15 -1.92 2.31
CA VAL A 146 -27.78 -0.60 2.21
C VAL A 146 -28.80 -0.60 1.07
N ASP A 147 -28.44 -1.13 -0.11
CA ASP A 147 -29.36 -1.25 -1.25
C ASP A 147 -30.60 -2.07 -0.89
N GLU A 148 -30.41 -3.24 -0.27
CA GLU A 148 -31.50 -4.10 0.19
C GLU A 148 -32.38 -3.41 1.25
N ALA A 149 -31.77 -2.63 2.16
CA ALA A 149 -32.52 -1.88 3.17
C ALA A 149 -33.33 -0.73 2.58
N PHE A 150 -32.85 -0.10 1.50
CA PHE A 150 -33.60 0.91 0.77
C PHE A 150 -34.76 0.28 -0.03
N GLU A 151 -34.54 -0.85 -0.71
CA GLU A 151 -35.59 -1.57 -1.44
C GLU A 151 -36.71 -2.12 -0.54
N GLN A 152 -36.37 -2.46 0.72
CA GLN A 152 -37.32 -3.00 1.70
C GLN A 152 -38.00 -1.90 2.54
N ASP A 153 -37.80 -0.61 2.24
CA ASP A 153 -38.29 0.54 3.01
C ASP A 153 -37.79 0.58 4.47
N HIS A 154 -36.69 -0.12 4.78
CA HIS A 154 -36.02 -0.02 6.09
C HIS A 154 -35.22 1.29 6.21
N ILE A 155 -34.73 1.82 5.09
CA ILE A 155 -34.15 3.15 4.94
C ILE A 155 -35.04 3.93 3.99
N THR A 156 -35.65 5.01 4.47
CA THR A 156 -36.62 5.79 3.69
C THR A 156 -36.03 7.08 3.10
N SER A 157 -34.84 7.46 3.54
CA SER A 157 -34.18 8.71 3.15
C SER A 157 -32.98 8.45 2.23
N LEU A 158 -32.88 9.22 1.14
CA LEU A 158 -31.68 9.24 0.30
C LEU A 158 -30.44 9.76 1.05
N PHE A 159 -30.61 10.69 1.99
CA PHE A 159 -29.52 11.12 2.88
C PHE A 159 -28.98 9.95 3.69
N GLU A 160 -29.85 9.15 4.31
CA GLU A 160 -29.42 7.97 5.07
C GLU A 160 -28.71 6.94 4.20
N VAL A 161 -29.14 6.75 2.94
CA VAL A 161 -28.45 5.89 1.97
C VAL A 161 -27.03 6.41 1.73
N TYR A 162 -26.87 7.68 1.37
CA TYR A 162 -25.56 8.26 1.09
C TYR A 162 -24.65 8.30 2.32
N ASP A 163 -25.18 8.60 3.51
CA ASP A 163 -24.41 8.60 4.77
C ASP A 163 -23.87 7.19 5.11
N ASN A 164 -24.70 6.15 4.96
CA ASN A 164 -24.26 4.76 5.16
C ASN A 164 -23.21 4.34 4.12
N ILE A 165 -23.43 4.64 2.84
CA ILE A 165 -22.47 4.36 1.77
C ILE A 165 -21.15 5.10 2.02
N TYR A 166 -21.21 6.36 2.43
CA TYR A 166 -20.04 7.17 2.78
C TYR A 166 -19.25 6.57 3.94
N GLY A 167 -19.94 6.12 4.99
CA GLY A 167 -19.34 5.39 6.11
C GLY A 167 -18.63 4.12 5.66
N ASN A 168 -19.25 3.34 4.77
CA ASN A 168 -18.65 2.13 4.20
C ASN A 168 -17.38 2.45 3.37
N GLN A 169 -17.42 3.50 2.55
CA GLN A 169 -16.28 3.93 1.75
C GLN A 169 -15.11 4.39 2.63
N LYS A 170 -15.37 5.17 3.70
CA LYS A 170 -14.35 5.57 4.67
C LYS A 170 -13.71 4.37 5.37
N ASN A 171 -14.52 3.38 5.74
CA ASN A 171 -14.02 2.14 6.35
C ASN A 171 -13.09 1.39 5.39
N LEU A 172 -13.47 1.29 4.11
CA LEU A 172 -12.60 0.69 3.08
C LEU A 172 -11.31 1.48 2.91
N HIS A 173 -11.38 2.81 2.81
CA HIS A 173 -10.22 3.67 2.64
C HIS A 173 -9.24 3.53 3.82
N SER A 174 -9.76 3.49 5.05
CA SER A 174 -8.93 3.28 6.25
C SER A 174 -8.27 1.90 6.30
N ALA A 175 -8.94 0.87 5.77
CA ALA A 175 -8.37 -0.48 5.70
C ALA A 175 -7.24 -0.56 4.66
N ILE A 176 -7.43 0.02 3.48
CA ILE A 176 -6.44 -0.03 2.40
C ILE A 176 -5.24 0.87 2.70
N SER A 177 -5.45 2.07 3.27
CA SER A 177 -4.36 3.03 3.54
C SER A 177 -3.37 2.64 4.64
N LYS A 178 -3.67 1.58 5.41
CA LYS A 178 -2.76 1.05 6.44
C LYS A 178 -1.71 0.08 5.89
N HIS A 179 -1.82 -0.31 4.61
CA HIS A 179 -0.88 -1.18 3.91
C HIS A 179 0.00 -0.41 2.92
#